data_AF-A0A2D0KGI3-F1
#
_entry.id   AF-A0A2D0KGI3-F1
#
_cell.length_a   1.000
_cell.length_b   1.000
_cell.length_c   1.000
_cell.angle_alpha   90.00
_cell.angle_beta   90.00
_cell.angle_gamma   90.00
#
_symmetry.space_group_name_H-M   'P 1'
#
loop_
_entity.id
_entity.type
_entity.pdbx_description
1 polymer ?
#
loop_
_entity_poly.entity_id
_entity_poly.type
_entity_poly.pdbx_seq_one_letter_code
_entity_poly.pdbx_strand_id
1 'polypeptide(L)'
;MSLEMVTAYRKSNALYAFVDSKAPLYLSTQDGKTVEQIAQLCNVYQDRFHSLLNYMQTLNVLTKKDDKFYLTEQWASLSDPNSFETLYIKFELDPAFWNSWSQYSASLSKRNEKSAFELTHHEPFFDYLNHEHNKTIKTIFDNLLAKMTDKMNKHIIEHIPLNGISSFIDIGGGVGSFAKNIKMNYPHIQCHVMDQYGFTRQESDGITFINGNFFSAIPSGYDAYSIKNVLDDWPDNKAIDILKNCQKSMRENSVLYIIDMIKEPNEAVSFDLYIDTLLLGRKRYQSEFEFMAKQAGLSITNIYSLNFSTENGCYYIIEMKK
;
A
#
# COMPACT_ATOMS: atom_id res chain seq x y z
N MET A 1 -5.24 -28.70 18.02
CA MET A 1 -5.83 -27.37 17.74
C MET A 1 -4.93 -26.34 18.38
N SER A 2 -4.18 -25.52 17.62
CA SER A 2 -3.32 -24.52 18.24
C SER A 2 -4.21 -23.36 18.73
N LEU A 3 -4.47 -23.32 20.05
CA LEU A 3 -5.15 -22.19 20.70
C LEU A 3 -4.48 -20.85 20.33
N GLU A 4 -3.18 -20.88 20.04
CA GLU A 4 -2.41 -19.75 19.53
C GLU A 4 -3.00 -19.17 18.22
N MET A 5 -3.39 -20.01 17.25
CA MET A 5 -3.93 -19.51 15.98
C MET A 5 -5.29 -18.84 16.17
N VAL A 6 -6.15 -19.40 17.05
CA VAL A 6 -7.47 -18.82 17.37
C VAL A 6 -7.34 -17.49 18.12
N THR A 7 -6.28 -17.31 18.91
CA THR A 7 -6.09 -16.14 19.77
C THR A 7 -5.09 -15.13 19.23
N ALA A 8 -4.48 -15.39 18.06
CA ALA A 8 -3.48 -14.54 17.43
C ALA A 8 -3.96 -13.10 17.22
N TYR A 9 -5.25 -12.90 16.91
CA TYR A 9 -5.87 -11.58 16.74
C TYR A 9 -5.69 -10.66 17.94
N ARG A 10 -5.55 -11.21 19.16
CA ARG A 10 -5.38 -10.42 20.40
C ARG A 10 -4.07 -9.64 20.37
N LYS A 11 -3.01 -10.21 19.77
CA LYS A 11 -1.70 -9.55 19.62
C LYS A 11 -1.85 -8.30 18.76
N SER A 12 -2.45 -8.43 17.58
CA SER A 12 -2.68 -7.31 16.65
C SER A 12 -3.60 -6.24 17.25
N ASN A 13 -4.74 -6.63 17.82
CA ASN A 13 -5.67 -5.67 18.42
C ASN A 13 -5.04 -4.88 19.58
N ALA A 14 -4.23 -5.54 20.41
CA ALA A 14 -3.54 -4.86 21.50
C ALA A 14 -2.45 -3.90 20.99
N LEU A 15 -1.72 -4.29 19.93
CA LEU A 15 -0.74 -3.40 19.30
C LEU A 15 -1.41 -2.17 18.69
N TYR A 16 -2.54 -2.35 17.99
CA TYR A 16 -3.32 -1.23 17.47
C TYR A 16 -3.81 -0.32 18.59
N ALA A 17 -4.42 -0.86 19.65
CA ALA A 17 -4.88 -0.07 20.80
C ALA A 17 -3.74 0.73 21.46
N PHE A 18 -2.54 0.15 21.55
CA PHE A 18 -1.36 0.83 22.06
C PHE A 18 -0.96 2.01 21.15
N VAL A 19 -0.90 1.82 19.83
CA VAL A 19 -0.58 2.90 18.87
C VAL A 19 -1.67 3.97 18.81
N ASP A 20 -2.94 3.58 18.78
CA ASP A 20 -4.09 4.48 18.69
C ASP A 20 -4.24 5.35 19.94
N SER A 21 -3.90 4.81 21.12
CA SER A 21 -3.82 5.60 22.36
C SER A 21 -2.77 6.72 22.35
N LYS A 22 -1.92 6.78 21.31
CA LYS A 22 -0.78 7.71 21.17
C LYS A 22 0.34 7.48 22.18
N ALA A 23 0.29 6.41 22.99
CA ALA A 23 1.33 6.10 23.98
C ALA A 23 2.76 6.03 23.41
N PRO A 24 3.00 5.44 22.22
CA PRO A 24 4.33 5.45 21.62
C PRO A 24 4.96 6.83 21.46
N LEU A 25 4.16 7.88 21.22
CA LEU A 25 4.65 9.25 20.98
C LEU A 25 5.30 9.88 22.22
N TYR A 26 5.06 9.31 23.39
CA TYR A 26 5.59 9.77 24.67
C TYR A 26 6.70 8.88 25.22
N LEU A 27 7.11 7.88 24.45
CA LEU A 27 8.09 6.87 24.83
C LEU A 27 9.23 6.85 23.81
N SER A 28 10.43 6.50 24.27
CA SER A 28 11.55 6.17 23.41
C SER A 28 12.42 5.09 24.06
N THR A 29 13.53 4.73 23.42
CA THR A 29 14.51 3.79 24.00
C THR A 29 15.30 4.41 25.16
N GLN A 30 15.32 5.75 25.27
CA GLN A 30 16.10 6.52 26.25
C GLN A 30 15.22 7.22 27.30
N ASP A 31 14.01 7.65 26.92
CA ASP A 31 13.08 8.34 27.80
C ASP A 31 11.83 7.49 28.02
N GLY A 32 11.77 6.87 29.20
CA GLY A 32 10.65 6.04 29.64
C GLY A 32 9.72 6.79 30.58
N LYS A 33 8.48 6.30 30.69
CA LYS A 33 7.43 6.90 31.51
C LYS A 33 6.80 5.88 32.43
N THR A 34 6.35 6.33 33.61
CA THR A 34 5.56 5.49 34.52
C THR A 34 4.17 5.27 33.95
N VAL A 35 3.44 4.27 34.46
CA VAL A 35 2.06 4.00 34.04
C VAL A 35 1.16 5.23 34.23
N GLU A 36 1.30 5.93 35.36
CA GLU A 36 0.56 7.15 35.68
C GLU A 36 0.82 8.25 34.62
N GLN A 37 2.08 8.49 34.30
CA GLN A 37 2.47 9.47 33.29
C GLN A 37 1.89 9.15 31.92
N ILE A 38 2.01 7.90 31.47
CA ILE A 38 1.48 7.51 30.15
C ILE A 38 -0.06 7.61 30.14
N ALA A 39 -0.72 7.14 31.20
CA ALA A 39 -2.18 7.19 31.30
C ALA A 39 -2.71 8.63 31.25
N GLN A 40 -2.04 9.56 31.93
CA GLN A 40 -2.37 10.98 31.90
C GLN A 40 -2.15 11.58 30.49
N LEU A 41 -1.00 11.31 29.85
CA LEU A 41 -0.66 11.84 28.52
C LEU A 41 -1.59 11.31 27.42
N CYS A 42 -2.08 10.08 27.57
CA CYS A 42 -3.00 9.42 26.63
C CYS A 42 -4.48 9.66 26.96
N ASN A 43 -4.80 10.26 28.12
CA ASN A 43 -6.17 10.41 28.63
C ASN A 43 -6.93 9.08 28.70
N VAL A 44 -6.33 8.08 29.36
CA VAL A 44 -6.87 6.72 29.52
C VAL A 44 -6.89 6.28 30.99
N TYR A 45 -7.71 5.28 31.31
CA TYR A 45 -7.76 4.70 32.64
C TYR A 45 -6.46 3.97 32.98
N GLN A 46 -5.75 4.43 34.02
CA GLN A 46 -4.45 3.91 34.44
C GLN A 46 -4.42 2.39 34.61
N ASP A 47 -5.33 1.82 35.40
CA ASP A 47 -5.31 0.39 35.74
C ASP A 47 -5.53 -0.51 34.52
N ARG A 48 -6.47 -0.12 33.65
CA ARG A 48 -6.75 -0.86 32.41
C ARG A 48 -5.58 -0.76 31.44
N PHE A 49 -4.97 0.42 31.35
CA PHE A 49 -3.85 0.66 30.46
C PHE A 49 -2.59 -0.05 30.92
N HIS A 50 -2.39 -0.21 32.23
CA HIS A 50 -1.29 -1.00 32.79
C HIS A 50 -1.33 -2.46 32.29
N SER A 51 -2.51 -3.08 32.21
CA SER A 51 -2.64 -4.42 31.64
C SER A 51 -2.21 -4.47 30.18
N LEU A 52 -2.53 -3.45 29.39
CA LEU A 52 -2.09 -3.34 28.00
C LEU A 52 -0.56 -3.16 27.90
N LEU A 53 0.04 -2.28 28.71
CA LEU A 53 1.49 -2.08 28.74
C LEU A 53 2.24 -3.37 29.14
N ASN A 54 1.74 -4.09 30.14
CA ASN A 54 2.29 -5.39 30.52
C ASN A 54 2.19 -6.40 29.37
N TYR A 55 1.08 -6.40 28.63
CA TYR A 55 0.95 -7.26 27.45
C TYR A 55 1.92 -6.85 26.32
N MET A 56 2.08 -5.55 26.04
CA MET A 56 3.09 -5.04 25.10
C MET A 56 4.52 -5.45 25.50
N GLN A 57 4.81 -5.54 26.80
CA GLN A 57 6.08 -6.07 27.29
C GLN A 57 6.24 -7.56 26.95
N THR A 58 5.19 -8.39 27.08
CA THR A 58 5.26 -9.81 26.66
C THR A 58 5.46 -10.00 25.17
N LEU A 59 5.07 -9.01 24.35
CA LEU A 59 5.27 -8.98 22.91
C LEU A 59 6.60 -8.32 22.50
N ASN A 60 7.46 -7.95 23.46
CA ASN A 60 8.72 -7.25 23.24
C ASN A 60 8.58 -5.88 22.52
N VAL A 61 7.39 -5.27 22.57
CA VAL A 61 7.15 -3.89 22.11
C VAL A 61 7.70 -2.90 23.13
N LEU A 62 7.51 -3.22 24.41
CA LEU A 62 8.02 -2.43 25.53
C LEU A 62 9.02 -3.22 26.36
N THR A 63 9.94 -2.51 26.98
CA THR A 63 10.74 -3.01 28.10
C THR A 63 10.46 -2.16 29.34
N LYS A 64 10.61 -2.76 30.51
CA LYS A 64 10.41 -2.09 31.79
C LYS A 64 11.74 -2.03 32.54
N LYS A 65 12.13 -0.83 32.97
CA LYS A 65 13.27 -0.59 33.88
C LYS A 65 12.72 0.19 35.07
N ASP A 66 12.91 -0.35 36.27
CA ASP A 66 12.27 0.14 37.49
C ASP A 66 10.74 0.24 37.34
N ASP A 67 10.17 1.43 37.49
CA ASP A 67 8.73 1.71 37.37
C ASP A 67 8.33 2.29 36.00
N LYS A 68 9.29 2.40 35.06
CA LYS A 68 9.09 3.04 33.75
C LYS A 68 9.09 2.04 32.60
N PHE A 69 8.22 2.30 31.63
CA PHE A 69 8.17 1.61 30.35
C PHE A 69 8.93 2.40 29.28
N TYR A 70 9.61 1.69 28.38
CA TYR A 70 10.39 2.22 27.27
C TYR A 70 10.03 1.44 26.01
N LEU A 71 10.09 2.08 24.84
CA LEU A 71 10.07 1.33 23.57
C LEU A 71 11.34 0.48 23.48
N THR A 72 11.23 -0.73 22.92
CA THR A 72 12.41 -1.50 22.56
C THR A 72 13.03 -0.95 21.27
N GLU A 73 14.30 -1.27 21.01
CA GLU A 73 15.00 -0.84 19.77
C GLU A 73 14.23 -1.27 18.50
N GLN A 74 13.62 -2.45 18.50
CA GLN A 74 12.82 -2.96 17.38
C GLN A 74 11.59 -2.08 17.08
N TRP A 75 11.03 -1.43 18.10
CA TRP A 75 9.79 -0.65 18.01
C TRP A 75 10.02 0.84 18.25
N ALA A 76 11.26 1.30 18.22
CA ALA A 76 11.63 2.69 18.46
C ALA A 76 10.96 3.66 17.48
N SER A 77 10.73 3.22 16.23
CA SER A 77 10.10 4.03 15.20
C SER A 77 8.65 4.39 15.52
N LEU A 78 7.96 3.66 16.41
CA LEU A 78 6.60 4.00 16.82
C LEU A 78 6.49 5.36 17.53
N SER A 79 7.61 5.93 17.99
CA SER A 79 7.66 7.30 18.53
C SER A 79 7.43 8.38 17.46
N ASP A 80 7.66 8.06 16.18
CA ASP A 80 7.30 8.91 15.05
C ASP A 80 5.92 8.51 14.51
N PRO A 81 4.89 9.40 14.58
CA PRO A 81 3.55 9.09 14.07
C PRO A 81 3.51 8.86 12.56
N ASN A 82 4.56 9.27 11.84
CA ASN A 82 4.73 9.10 10.41
C ASN A 82 5.77 8.03 10.07
N SER A 83 6.24 7.22 11.02
CA SER A 83 7.06 6.06 10.68
C SER A 83 6.29 5.08 9.80
N PHE A 84 7.03 4.26 9.03
CA PHE A 84 6.43 3.20 8.24
C PHE A 84 5.61 2.26 9.11
N GLU A 85 6.16 1.85 10.27
CA GLU A 85 5.53 0.89 11.17
C GLU A 85 4.24 1.47 11.80
N THR A 86 4.25 2.75 12.18
CA THR A 86 3.04 3.39 12.72
C THR A 86 1.94 3.50 11.68
N LEU A 87 2.27 3.94 10.46
CA LEU A 87 1.30 4.05 9.38
C LEU A 87 0.77 2.66 8.97
N TYR A 88 1.63 1.64 8.92
CA TYR A 88 1.23 0.27 8.61
C TYR A 88 0.27 -0.28 9.67
N ILE A 89 0.57 -0.12 10.96
CA ILE A 89 -0.33 -0.54 12.06
C ILE A 89 -1.67 0.20 11.98
N LYS A 90 -1.64 1.52 11.80
CA LYS A 90 -2.86 2.33 11.75
C LYS A 90 -3.72 2.03 10.54
N PHE A 91 -3.11 1.69 9.39
CA PHE A 91 -3.84 1.28 8.20
C PHE A 91 -4.35 -0.14 8.36
N GLU A 92 -3.47 -1.14 8.47
CA GLU A 92 -3.82 -2.56 8.47
C GLU A 92 -4.84 -2.95 9.53
N LEU A 93 -4.75 -2.32 10.71
CA LEU A 93 -5.58 -2.64 11.86
C LEU A 93 -6.67 -1.59 12.14
N ASP A 94 -6.90 -0.65 11.21
CA ASP A 94 -8.05 0.24 11.31
C ASP A 94 -9.34 -0.59 11.34
N PRO A 95 -10.31 -0.28 12.23
CA PRO A 95 -11.60 -0.96 12.27
C PRO A 95 -12.32 -1.00 10.93
N ALA A 96 -12.14 -0.01 10.04
CA ALA A 96 -12.72 -0.03 8.71
C ALA A 96 -12.25 -1.26 7.90
N PHE A 97 -10.97 -1.61 7.96
CA PHE A 97 -10.45 -2.75 7.19
C PHE A 97 -10.54 -4.04 7.99
N TRP A 98 -10.14 -4.01 9.27
CA TRP A 98 -10.14 -5.18 10.14
C TRP A 98 -11.52 -5.84 10.24
N ASN A 99 -12.60 -5.05 10.35
CA ASN A 99 -13.95 -5.61 10.46
C ASN A 99 -14.39 -6.37 9.20
N SER A 100 -13.77 -6.09 8.04
CA SER A 100 -14.05 -6.79 6.78
C SER A 100 -13.77 -8.29 6.87
N TRP A 101 -12.78 -8.70 7.67
CA TRP A 101 -12.47 -10.12 7.87
C TRP A 101 -13.62 -10.93 8.46
N SER A 102 -14.54 -10.29 9.20
CA SER A 102 -15.74 -10.95 9.71
C SER A 102 -16.70 -11.40 8.60
N GLN A 103 -16.67 -10.72 7.46
CA GLN A 103 -17.50 -11.03 6.28
C GLN A 103 -16.77 -11.88 5.24
N TYR A 104 -15.50 -12.22 5.44
CA TYR A 104 -14.72 -12.99 4.46
C TYR A 104 -15.35 -14.35 4.17
N SER A 105 -15.84 -15.07 5.20
CA SER A 105 -16.55 -16.34 4.96
C SER A 105 -17.82 -16.17 4.11
N ALA A 106 -18.47 -15.01 4.16
CA ALA A 106 -19.67 -14.72 3.37
C ALA A 106 -19.33 -14.27 1.94
N SER A 107 -18.20 -13.58 1.72
CA SER A 107 -17.74 -13.17 0.38
C SER A 107 -17.35 -14.36 -0.49
N LEU A 108 -16.90 -15.48 0.09
CA LEU A 108 -16.56 -16.71 -0.66
C LEU A 108 -17.77 -17.41 -1.32
N SER A 109 -18.99 -16.98 -1.04
CA SER A 109 -20.19 -17.56 -1.64
C SER A 109 -20.32 -17.17 -3.11
N LYS A 110 -20.51 -18.14 -4.02
CA LYS A 110 -20.81 -17.89 -5.44
C LYS A 110 -22.05 -17.02 -5.70
N ARG A 111 -22.89 -16.79 -4.70
CA ARG A 111 -24.06 -15.89 -4.79
C ARG A 111 -23.68 -14.42 -4.56
N ASN A 112 -22.41 -14.16 -4.29
CA ASN A 112 -21.88 -12.89 -3.88
C ASN A 112 -20.68 -12.55 -4.76
N GLU A 113 -20.76 -11.42 -5.45
CA GLU A 113 -19.69 -10.92 -6.33
C GLU A 113 -18.90 -9.80 -5.66
N LYS A 114 -19.15 -9.55 -4.37
CA LYS A 114 -18.60 -8.42 -3.60
C LYS A 114 -17.47 -8.88 -2.69
N SER A 115 -16.48 -8.00 -2.48
CA SER A 115 -15.44 -8.23 -1.48
C SER A 115 -16.01 -8.26 -0.06
N ALA A 116 -15.26 -8.80 0.90
CA ALA A 116 -15.67 -8.77 2.30
C ALA A 116 -15.79 -7.33 2.83
N PHE A 117 -14.92 -6.43 2.33
CA PHE A 117 -15.00 -5.00 2.59
C PHE A 117 -16.31 -4.41 2.06
N GLU A 118 -16.67 -4.68 0.81
CA GLU A 118 -17.91 -4.15 0.23
C GLU A 118 -19.16 -4.70 0.93
N LEU A 119 -19.13 -5.93 1.45
CA LEU A 119 -20.23 -6.44 2.28
C LEU A 119 -20.35 -5.74 3.62
N THR A 120 -19.22 -5.29 4.17
CA THR A 120 -19.15 -4.63 5.48
C THR A 120 -19.60 -3.18 5.39
N HIS A 121 -19.17 -2.45 4.35
CA HIS A 121 -19.42 -1.01 4.18
C HIS A 121 -20.49 -0.67 3.15
N HIS A 122 -20.99 -1.67 2.41
CA HIS A 122 -21.97 -1.52 1.34
C HIS A 122 -21.48 -0.69 0.14
N GLU A 123 -20.18 -0.52 -0.01
CA GLU A 123 -19.54 0.20 -1.11
C GLU A 123 -18.11 -0.30 -1.38
N PRO A 124 -17.56 -0.09 -2.60
CA PRO A 124 -16.18 -0.47 -2.93
C PRO A 124 -15.13 0.28 -2.11
N PHE A 125 -13.97 -0.35 -1.93
CA PHE A 125 -12.87 0.17 -1.10
C PHE A 125 -12.40 1.59 -1.47
N PHE A 126 -12.13 1.86 -2.74
CA PHE A 126 -11.63 3.18 -3.16
C PHE A 126 -12.72 4.26 -3.08
N ASP A 127 -13.98 3.89 -3.33
CA ASP A 127 -15.12 4.81 -3.16
C ASP A 127 -15.27 5.19 -1.68
N TYR A 128 -15.19 4.20 -0.78
CA TYR A 128 -15.18 4.42 0.67
C TYR A 128 -14.08 5.39 1.11
N LEU A 129 -12.84 5.16 0.66
CA LEU A 129 -11.69 6.00 1.02
C LEU A 129 -11.82 7.45 0.52
N ASN A 130 -12.53 7.67 -0.58
CA ASN A 130 -12.68 8.99 -1.19
C ASN A 130 -13.72 9.87 -0.49
N HIS A 131 -14.48 9.35 0.48
CA HIS A 131 -15.38 10.18 1.28
C HIS A 131 -14.62 11.17 2.17
N GLU A 132 -15.13 12.40 2.29
CA GLU A 132 -14.53 13.44 3.15
C GLU A 132 -14.38 13.02 4.62
N HIS A 133 -15.31 12.21 5.13
CA HIS A 133 -15.23 11.72 6.51
C HIS A 133 -14.13 10.67 6.72
N ASN A 134 -13.63 10.04 5.64
CA ASN A 134 -12.54 9.05 5.66
C ASN A 134 -11.18 9.65 5.27
N LYS A 135 -11.08 10.97 5.14
CA LYS A 135 -9.87 11.68 4.73
C LYS A 135 -8.64 11.37 5.58
N THR A 136 -8.81 11.14 6.88
CA THR A 136 -7.71 10.74 7.77
C THR A 136 -7.15 9.37 7.38
N ILE A 137 -8.03 8.39 7.14
CA ILE A 137 -7.65 7.04 6.73
C ILE A 137 -7.01 7.08 5.34
N LYS A 138 -7.58 7.84 4.39
CA LYS A 138 -6.99 8.07 3.07
C LYS A 138 -5.59 8.68 3.15
N THR A 139 -5.38 9.65 4.04
CA THR A 139 -4.06 10.26 4.25
C THR A 139 -3.04 9.25 4.78
N ILE A 140 -3.46 8.37 5.70
CA ILE A 140 -2.61 7.29 6.22
C ILE A 140 -2.25 6.32 5.09
N PHE A 141 -3.23 5.87 4.31
CA PHE A 141 -3.04 5.02 3.14
C PHE A 141 -2.04 5.62 2.14
N ASP A 142 -2.24 6.87 1.74
CA ASP A 142 -1.39 7.57 0.79
C ASP A 142 0.06 7.69 1.29
N ASN A 143 0.24 8.05 2.56
CA ASN A 143 1.57 8.19 3.16
C ASN A 143 2.27 6.84 3.34
N LEU A 144 1.51 5.77 3.62
CA LEU A 144 2.04 4.42 3.72
C LEU A 144 2.56 3.95 2.35
N LEU A 145 1.74 4.07 1.30
CA LEU A 145 2.13 3.69 -0.06
C LEU A 145 3.30 4.53 -0.59
N ALA A 146 3.36 5.82 -0.23
CA ALA A 146 4.50 6.66 -0.54
C ALA A 146 5.79 6.13 0.10
N LYS A 147 5.76 5.73 1.39
CA LYS A 147 6.94 5.16 2.07
C LYS A 147 7.34 3.79 1.54
N MET A 148 6.38 2.95 1.16
CA MET A 148 6.67 1.69 0.46
C MET A 148 7.41 1.97 -0.85
N THR A 149 6.91 2.94 -1.62
CA THR A 149 7.52 3.38 -2.88
C THR A 149 8.92 3.95 -2.65
N ASP A 150 9.12 4.77 -1.62
CA ASP A 150 10.43 5.35 -1.29
C ASP A 150 11.49 4.28 -0.98
N LYS A 151 11.11 3.18 -0.32
CA LYS A 151 12.01 2.04 -0.07
C LYS A 151 12.42 1.32 -1.38
N MET A 152 11.53 1.29 -2.37
CA MET A 152 11.75 0.64 -3.67
C MET A 152 12.46 1.55 -4.68
N ASN A 153 12.32 2.86 -4.53
CA ASN A 153 12.65 3.87 -5.53
C ASN A 153 14.07 3.74 -6.09
N LYS A 154 15.06 3.47 -5.23
CA LYS A 154 16.45 3.26 -5.67
C LYS A 154 16.56 2.07 -6.63
N HIS A 155 15.96 0.94 -6.27
CA HIS A 155 15.99 -0.28 -7.07
C HIS A 155 15.27 -0.09 -8.40
N ILE A 156 14.14 0.62 -8.41
CA ILE A 156 13.43 0.92 -9.66
C ILE A 156 14.32 1.75 -10.59
N ILE A 157 14.93 2.83 -10.11
CA ILE A 157 15.79 3.72 -10.93
C ILE A 157 16.98 2.98 -11.53
N GLU A 158 17.59 2.07 -10.78
CA GLU A 158 18.73 1.29 -11.25
C GLU A 158 18.38 0.35 -12.42
N HIS A 159 17.11 -0.05 -12.55
CA HIS A 159 16.69 -1.09 -13.51
C HIS A 159 15.71 -0.60 -14.58
N ILE A 160 15.02 0.54 -14.39
CA ILE A 160 14.01 1.03 -15.33
C ILE A 160 14.65 1.66 -16.58
N PRO A 161 14.37 1.15 -17.80
CA PRO A 161 15.06 1.60 -19.00
C PRO A 161 14.46 2.91 -19.57
N LEU A 162 14.88 4.06 -19.04
CA LEU A 162 14.36 5.38 -19.45
C LEU A 162 15.19 6.13 -20.51
N ASN A 163 16.11 5.44 -21.20
CA ASN A 163 16.92 6.07 -22.24
C ASN A 163 16.06 6.56 -23.41
N GLY A 164 16.18 7.85 -23.75
CA GLY A 164 15.42 8.47 -24.84
C GLY A 164 13.97 8.83 -24.50
N ILE A 165 13.54 8.62 -23.26
CA ILE A 165 12.23 9.05 -22.77
C ILE A 165 12.28 10.54 -22.45
N SER A 166 11.31 11.32 -22.96
CA SER A 166 11.18 12.75 -22.65
C SER A 166 9.90 13.07 -21.88
N SER A 167 8.89 12.20 -21.96
CA SER A 167 7.60 12.35 -21.30
C SER A 167 7.15 11.05 -20.64
N PHE A 168 6.72 11.14 -19.38
CA PHE A 168 6.39 10.02 -18.52
C PHE A 168 5.09 10.30 -17.74
N ILE A 169 4.19 9.32 -17.67
CA ILE A 169 2.98 9.38 -16.85
C ILE A 169 2.85 8.15 -15.96
N ASP A 170 2.66 8.37 -14.66
CA ASP A 170 2.38 7.33 -13.66
C ASP A 170 0.87 7.24 -13.40
N ILE A 171 0.27 6.10 -13.72
CA ILE A 171 -1.17 5.85 -13.63
C ILE A 171 -1.47 5.13 -12.31
N GLY A 172 -2.34 5.72 -11.49
CA GLY A 172 -2.53 5.30 -10.11
C GLY A 172 -1.31 5.64 -9.24
N GLY A 173 -0.60 6.73 -9.57
CA GLY A 173 0.66 7.08 -8.91
C GLY A 173 0.50 7.74 -7.53
N GLY A 174 -0.72 7.83 -7.00
CA GLY A 174 -1.05 8.33 -5.68
C GLY A 174 -0.53 9.76 -5.46
N VAL A 175 0.26 9.95 -4.40
CA VAL A 175 0.88 11.24 -4.07
C VAL A 175 2.10 11.57 -4.92
N GLY A 176 2.51 10.70 -5.86
CA GLY A 176 3.56 10.96 -6.85
C GLY A 176 4.99 10.70 -6.38
N SER A 177 5.20 9.89 -5.33
CA SER A 177 6.55 9.54 -4.83
C SER A 177 7.42 8.94 -5.94
N PHE A 178 6.87 8.04 -6.76
CA PHE A 178 7.62 7.42 -7.86
C PHE A 178 8.00 8.43 -8.94
N ALA A 179 7.03 9.18 -9.46
CA ALA A 179 7.29 10.23 -10.45
C ALA A 179 8.27 11.30 -9.96
N LYS A 180 8.23 11.67 -8.67
CA LYS A 180 9.21 12.58 -8.05
C LYS A 180 10.62 12.01 -8.10
N ASN A 181 10.77 10.72 -7.81
CA ASN A 181 12.05 10.05 -7.86
C ASN A 181 12.59 9.93 -9.30
N ILE A 182 11.73 9.68 -10.30
CA ILE A 182 12.10 9.77 -11.71
C ILE A 182 12.59 11.19 -12.04
N LYS A 183 11.81 12.22 -11.68
CA LYS A 183 12.14 13.62 -11.97
C LYS A 183 13.48 14.07 -11.37
N MET A 184 13.79 13.59 -10.17
CA MET A 184 15.05 13.89 -9.48
C MET A 184 16.27 13.27 -10.19
N ASN A 185 16.15 12.04 -10.69
CA ASN A 185 17.25 11.32 -11.36
C ASN A 185 17.34 11.63 -12.87
N TYR A 186 16.23 12.02 -13.48
CA TYR A 186 16.11 12.36 -14.90
C TYR A 186 15.42 13.72 -15.08
N PRO A 187 16.09 14.85 -14.77
CA PRO A 187 15.45 16.17 -14.75
C PRO A 187 14.86 16.63 -16.10
N HIS A 188 15.33 16.05 -17.21
CA HIS A 188 14.83 16.33 -18.55
C HIS A 188 13.46 15.69 -18.84
N ILE A 189 13.06 14.66 -18.09
CA ILE A 189 11.77 14.00 -18.28
C ILE A 189 10.65 14.88 -17.72
N GLN A 190 9.61 15.08 -18.50
CA GLN A 190 8.35 15.69 -18.05
C GLN A 190 7.50 14.62 -17.37
N CYS A 191 7.36 14.72 -16.04
CA CYS A 191 6.67 13.73 -15.23
C CYS A 191 5.25 14.16 -14.92
N HIS A 192 4.30 13.26 -15.16
CA HIS A 192 2.90 13.43 -14.84
C HIS A 192 2.43 12.29 -13.96
N VAL A 193 1.43 12.55 -13.13
CA VAL A 193 0.78 11.53 -12.31
C VAL A 193 -0.72 11.65 -12.51
N MET A 194 -1.36 10.54 -12.83
CA MET A 194 -2.81 10.43 -12.91
C MET A 194 -3.33 9.60 -11.75
N ASP A 195 -4.28 10.15 -10.99
CA ASP A 195 -4.99 9.44 -9.92
C ASP A 195 -6.35 10.11 -9.68
N GLN A 196 -7.15 9.57 -8.75
CA GLN A 196 -8.39 10.19 -8.29
C GLN A 196 -8.08 11.18 -7.17
N TYR A 197 -8.14 12.47 -7.50
CA TYR A 197 -7.96 13.56 -6.56
C TYR A 197 -9.31 14.26 -6.30
N GLY A 198 -9.68 14.42 -5.03
CA GLY A 198 -10.90 15.16 -4.63
C GLY A 198 -10.86 16.66 -4.96
N PHE A 199 -9.68 17.19 -5.32
CA PHE A 199 -9.47 18.59 -5.72
C PHE A 199 -8.33 18.68 -6.74
N THR A 200 -8.24 19.82 -7.44
CA THR A 200 -7.11 20.10 -8.34
C THR A 200 -5.82 20.18 -7.52
N ARG A 201 -4.95 19.18 -7.67
CA ARG A 201 -3.63 19.19 -7.05
C ARG A 201 -2.71 20.12 -7.85
N GLN A 202 -2.08 21.06 -7.16
CA GLN A 202 -1.10 21.96 -7.78
C GLN A 202 0.13 21.19 -8.25
N GLU A 203 0.76 21.67 -9.32
CA GLU A 203 2.07 21.16 -9.72
C GLU A 203 3.06 21.33 -8.57
N SER A 204 3.85 20.30 -8.31
CA SER A 204 4.86 20.32 -7.26
C SER A 204 6.07 19.51 -7.69
N ASP A 205 7.27 19.94 -7.33
CA ASP A 205 8.52 19.22 -7.63
C ASP A 205 8.75 18.96 -9.13
N GLY A 206 8.19 19.80 -10.00
CA GLY A 206 8.25 19.62 -11.47
C GLY A 206 7.38 18.47 -11.99
N ILE A 207 6.33 18.12 -11.25
CA ILE A 207 5.35 17.08 -11.58
C ILE A 207 3.98 17.73 -11.79
N THR A 208 3.32 17.34 -12.88
CA THR A 208 1.94 17.73 -13.17
C THR A 208 0.97 16.64 -12.70
N PHE A 209 -0.02 17.00 -11.90
CA PHE A 209 -1.03 16.07 -11.39
C PHE A 209 -2.34 16.17 -12.18
N ILE A 210 -2.86 15.01 -12.57
CA ILE A 210 -4.06 14.87 -13.40
C ILE A 210 -5.09 14.10 -12.58
N ASN A 211 -6.21 14.76 -12.25
CA ASN A 211 -7.36 14.07 -11.69
C ASN A 211 -8.06 13.26 -12.80
N GLY A 212 -8.18 11.95 -12.63
CA GLY A 212 -8.84 11.13 -13.63
C GLY A 212 -9.07 9.68 -13.19
N ASN A 213 -9.93 9.00 -13.97
CA ASN A 213 -10.23 7.59 -13.79
C ASN A 213 -9.62 6.76 -14.93
N PHE A 214 -8.68 5.88 -14.60
CA PHE A 214 -7.99 5.02 -15.56
C PHE A 214 -8.90 3.97 -16.23
N PHE A 215 -10.08 3.70 -15.68
CA PHE A 215 -11.11 2.89 -16.37
C PHE A 215 -11.82 3.66 -17.48
N SER A 216 -11.75 5.00 -17.48
CA SER A 216 -12.41 5.83 -18.48
C SER A 216 -11.46 6.23 -19.60
N ALA A 217 -10.49 7.08 -19.31
CA ALA A 217 -9.54 7.60 -20.30
C ALA A 217 -8.21 7.91 -19.66
N ILE A 218 -7.13 7.50 -20.31
CA ILE A 218 -5.76 7.81 -19.91
C ILE A 218 -5.22 8.86 -20.89
N PRO A 219 -4.56 9.93 -20.43
CA PRO A 219 -3.94 10.92 -21.30
C PRO A 219 -2.97 10.30 -22.33
N SER A 220 -3.16 10.64 -23.61
CA SER A 220 -2.25 10.23 -24.68
C SER A 220 -1.02 11.11 -24.76
N GLY A 221 -0.01 10.64 -25.50
CA GLY A 221 1.12 11.48 -25.89
C GLY A 221 2.32 11.42 -24.94
N TYR A 222 2.50 10.33 -24.21
CA TYR A 222 3.69 10.09 -23.41
C TYR A 222 4.58 9.03 -24.09
N ASP A 223 5.88 9.15 -23.90
CA ASP A 223 6.84 8.16 -24.40
C ASP A 223 6.85 6.93 -23.48
N ALA A 224 6.69 7.14 -22.17
CA ALA A 224 6.56 6.07 -21.18
C ALA A 224 5.32 6.24 -20.29
N TYR A 225 4.69 5.11 -19.99
CA TYR A 225 3.58 4.96 -19.06
C TYR A 225 4.03 4.02 -17.94
N SER A 226 3.56 4.23 -16.71
CA SER A 226 3.73 3.25 -15.64
C SER A 226 2.44 2.95 -14.91
N ILE A 227 2.36 1.72 -14.39
CA ILE A 227 1.39 1.29 -13.40
C ILE A 227 2.17 0.56 -12.30
N LYS A 228 2.12 1.04 -11.06
CA LYS A 228 2.90 0.46 -9.95
C LYS A 228 2.01 0.11 -8.75
N ASN A 229 1.95 -1.16 -8.37
CA ASN A 229 1.10 -1.69 -7.30
C ASN A 229 -0.36 -1.26 -7.48
N VAL A 230 -0.90 -1.51 -8.68
CA VAL A 230 -2.30 -1.19 -9.01
C VAL A 230 -2.99 -2.41 -9.59
N LEU A 231 -2.35 -3.17 -10.48
CA LEU A 231 -3.03 -4.28 -11.16
C LEU A 231 -3.45 -5.38 -10.17
N ASP A 232 -2.67 -5.58 -9.12
CA ASP A 232 -3.00 -6.52 -8.05
C ASP A 232 -4.27 -6.15 -7.29
N ASP A 233 -4.69 -4.88 -7.28
CA ASP A 233 -5.94 -4.42 -6.64
C ASP A 233 -7.20 -4.84 -7.42
N TRP A 234 -7.06 -5.40 -8.63
CA TRP A 234 -8.20 -5.63 -9.52
C TRP A 234 -8.31 -7.09 -9.95
N PRO A 235 -9.53 -7.61 -10.16
CA PRO A 235 -9.71 -8.89 -10.83
C PRO A 235 -9.25 -8.81 -12.30
N ASP A 236 -8.93 -9.96 -12.90
CA ASP A 236 -8.26 -10.03 -14.21
C ASP A 236 -8.99 -9.26 -15.32
N ASN A 237 -10.32 -9.32 -15.37
CA ASN A 237 -11.11 -8.58 -16.36
C ASN A 237 -10.88 -7.06 -16.24
N LYS A 238 -10.85 -6.53 -15.00
CA LYS A 238 -10.61 -5.11 -14.72
C LYS A 238 -9.16 -4.73 -14.97
N ALA A 239 -8.20 -5.56 -14.58
CA ALA A 239 -6.79 -5.34 -14.89
C ALA A 239 -6.54 -5.29 -16.42
N ILE A 240 -7.17 -6.18 -17.19
CA ILE A 240 -7.14 -6.16 -18.66
C ILE A 240 -7.76 -4.86 -19.21
N ASP A 241 -8.87 -4.38 -18.64
CA ASP A 241 -9.49 -3.12 -19.07
C ASP A 241 -8.54 -1.91 -18.85
N ILE A 242 -7.82 -1.87 -17.73
CA ILE A 242 -6.78 -0.86 -17.46
C ILE A 242 -5.69 -0.93 -18.51
N LEU A 243 -5.16 -2.12 -18.80
CA LEU A 243 -4.13 -2.32 -19.82
C LEU A 243 -4.61 -1.92 -21.22
N LYS A 244 -5.87 -2.22 -21.58
CA LYS A 244 -6.48 -1.79 -22.85
C LYS A 244 -6.55 -0.26 -22.96
N ASN A 245 -6.89 0.43 -21.88
CA ASN A 245 -6.92 1.88 -21.87
C ASN A 245 -5.51 2.48 -22.01
N CYS A 246 -4.50 1.87 -21.39
CA CYS A 246 -3.10 2.26 -21.61
C CYS A 246 -2.72 2.07 -23.08
N GLN A 247 -3.01 0.89 -23.64
CA GLN A 247 -2.71 0.55 -25.03
C GLN A 247 -3.34 1.55 -26.01
N LYS A 248 -4.59 1.98 -25.79
CA LYS A 248 -5.25 3.00 -26.62
C LYS A 248 -4.55 4.35 -26.56
N SER A 249 -4.02 4.73 -25.40
CA SER A 249 -3.39 6.03 -25.18
C SER A 249 -1.93 6.09 -25.67
N MET A 250 -1.27 4.94 -25.76
CA MET A 250 0.10 4.78 -26.24
C MET A 250 0.25 5.08 -27.74
N ARG A 251 1.39 5.62 -28.14
CA ARG A 251 1.84 5.65 -29.54
C ARG A 251 2.56 4.34 -29.88
N GLU A 252 2.91 4.13 -31.15
CA GLU A 252 3.63 2.92 -31.60
C GLU A 252 4.97 2.70 -30.85
N ASN A 253 5.70 3.79 -30.59
CA ASN A 253 6.99 3.74 -29.91
C ASN A 253 6.88 3.96 -28.39
N SER A 254 5.67 4.08 -27.84
CA SER A 254 5.50 4.22 -26.39
C SER A 254 5.78 2.89 -25.68
N VAL A 255 6.17 2.96 -24.42
CA VAL A 255 6.39 1.81 -23.54
C VAL A 255 5.51 1.90 -22.30
N LEU A 256 5.01 0.77 -21.82
CA LEU A 256 4.29 0.64 -20.55
C LEU A 256 5.13 -0.20 -19.58
N TYR A 257 5.43 0.35 -18.41
CA TYR A 257 6.10 -0.34 -17.32
C TYR A 257 5.08 -0.74 -16.26
N ILE A 258 4.90 -2.04 -16.06
CA ILE A 258 4.20 -2.55 -14.89
C ILE A 258 5.26 -2.81 -13.82
N ILE A 259 5.08 -2.21 -12.64
CA ILE A 259 5.99 -2.40 -11.51
C ILE A 259 5.19 -3.07 -10.42
N ASP A 260 5.30 -4.39 -10.35
CA ASP A 260 4.50 -5.20 -9.44
C ASP A 260 5.25 -6.47 -9.00
N MET A 261 4.65 -7.19 -8.07
CA MET A 261 5.17 -8.50 -7.68
C MET A 261 4.77 -9.55 -8.71
N ILE A 262 5.68 -10.47 -9.02
CA ILE A 262 5.34 -11.70 -9.76
C ILE A 262 5.28 -12.83 -8.73
N LYS A 263 4.14 -13.52 -8.71
CA LYS A 263 3.91 -14.64 -7.81
C LYS A 263 4.85 -15.78 -8.13
N GLU A 264 5.56 -16.27 -7.12
CA GLU A 264 6.43 -17.43 -7.26
C GLU A 264 5.76 -18.73 -6.76
N PRO A 265 6.14 -19.90 -7.32
CA PRO A 265 5.67 -21.18 -6.78
C PRO A 265 6.03 -21.33 -5.29
N ASN A 266 5.05 -21.70 -4.46
CA ASN A 266 5.18 -21.88 -2.99
C ASN A 266 5.33 -20.61 -2.15
N GLU A 267 5.01 -19.43 -2.71
CA GLU A 267 4.95 -18.19 -1.94
C GLU A 267 3.80 -18.19 -0.91
N ALA A 268 4.00 -17.48 0.21
CA ALA A 268 2.96 -17.32 1.23
C ALA A 268 1.76 -16.54 0.68
N VAL A 269 0.57 -17.14 0.76
CA VAL A 269 -0.66 -16.60 0.17
C VAL A 269 -1.40 -15.58 1.06
N SER A 270 -0.87 -15.25 2.25
CA SER A 270 -1.58 -14.38 3.21
C SER A 270 -1.91 -13.01 2.62
N PHE A 271 -1.01 -12.46 1.81
CA PHE A 271 -1.23 -11.16 1.18
C PHE A 271 -2.30 -11.22 0.07
N ASP A 272 -2.40 -12.33 -0.66
CA ASP A 272 -3.47 -12.52 -1.66
C ASP A 272 -4.85 -12.56 -0.98
N LEU A 273 -4.95 -13.23 0.18
CA LEU A 273 -6.20 -13.22 0.97
C LEU A 273 -6.55 -11.81 1.44
N TYR A 274 -5.55 -11.00 1.82
CA TYR A 274 -5.77 -9.62 2.23
C TYR A 274 -6.32 -8.78 1.08
N ILE A 275 -5.70 -8.86 -0.09
CA ILE A 275 -6.19 -8.16 -1.30
C ILE A 275 -7.60 -8.65 -1.67
N ASP A 276 -7.86 -9.96 -1.67
CA ASP A 276 -9.19 -10.51 -1.98
C ASP A 276 -10.26 -9.99 -1.01
N THR A 277 -9.94 -9.95 0.29
CA THR A 277 -10.82 -9.43 1.36
C THR A 277 -11.26 -7.99 1.09
N LEU A 278 -10.35 -7.15 0.58
CA LEU A 278 -10.62 -5.73 0.36
C LEU A 278 -11.17 -5.44 -1.04
N LEU A 279 -10.60 -6.07 -2.06
CA LEU A 279 -10.61 -5.57 -3.44
C LEU A 279 -10.98 -6.62 -4.51
N LEU A 280 -11.07 -7.92 -4.15
CA LEU A 280 -11.18 -9.04 -5.12
C LEU A 280 -9.99 -9.12 -6.12
N GLY A 281 -8.91 -8.43 -5.80
CA GLY A 281 -7.67 -8.46 -6.54
C GLY A 281 -6.82 -9.68 -6.18
N ARG A 282 -5.69 -9.85 -6.88
CA ARG A 282 -4.74 -10.92 -6.63
C ARG A 282 -3.40 -10.64 -7.28
N LYS A 283 -2.35 -11.18 -6.66
CA LYS A 283 -1.06 -11.38 -7.34
C LYS A 283 -1.19 -12.35 -8.50
N ARG A 284 -0.28 -12.19 -9.46
CA ARG A 284 -0.28 -12.95 -10.70
C ARG A 284 1.06 -13.60 -10.98
N TYR A 285 0.99 -14.79 -11.56
CA TYR A 285 2.16 -15.43 -12.18
C TYR A 285 2.55 -14.69 -13.46
N GLN A 286 3.80 -14.84 -13.88
CA GLN A 286 4.28 -14.27 -15.15
C GLN A 286 3.38 -14.63 -16.34
N SER A 287 2.95 -15.90 -16.45
CA SER A 287 2.06 -16.36 -17.53
C SER A 287 0.70 -15.66 -17.54
N GLU A 288 0.23 -15.21 -16.38
CA GLU A 288 -1.03 -14.46 -16.28
C GLU A 288 -0.85 -13.02 -16.72
N PHE A 289 0.29 -12.38 -16.41
CA PHE A 289 0.65 -11.09 -17.00
C PHE A 289 0.79 -11.17 -18.53
N GLU A 290 1.43 -12.21 -19.06
CA GLU A 290 1.54 -12.45 -20.51
C GLU A 290 0.17 -12.59 -21.17
N PHE A 291 -0.73 -13.35 -20.54
CA PHE A 291 -2.11 -13.49 -21.00
C PHE A 291 -2.84 -12.14 -21.01
N MET A 292 -2.78 -11.38 -19.91
CA MET A 292 -3.47 -10.08 -19.82
C MET A 292 -2.92 -9.07 -20.83
N ALA A 293 -1.59 -8.99 -21.00
CA ALA A 293 -0.95 -8.15 -22.00
C ALA A 293 -1.49 -8.47 -23.40
N LYS A 294 -1.52 -9.76 -23.77
CA LYS A 294 -2.05 -10.22 -25.06
C LYS A 294 -3.53 -9.84 -25.25
N GLN A 295 -4.37 -10.00 -24.22
CA GLN A 295 -5.78 -9.59 -24.27
C GLN A 295 -5.96 -8.07 -24.43
N ALA A 296 -4.98 -7.29 -23.99
CA ALA A 296 -4.96 -5.84 -24.13
C ALA A 296 -4.38 -5.35 -25.46
N GLY A 297 -3.85 -6.24 -26.30
CA GLY A 297 -3.13 -5.85 -27.52
C GLY A 297 -1.74 -5.30 -27.23
N LEU A 298 -1.08 -5.84 -26.21
CA LEU A 298 0.29 -5.58 -25.81
C LEU A 298 1.10 -6.88 -25.79
N SER A 299 2.42 -6.75 -25.83
CA SER A 299 3.37 -7.85 -25.65
C SER A 299 4.40 -7.47 -24.60
N ILE A 300 4.76 -8.42 -23.72
CA ILE A 300 5.88 -8.27 -22.79
C ILE A 300 7.18 -8.42 -23.58
N THR A 301 8.01 -7.38 -23.58
CA THR A 301 9.30 -7.36 -24.28
C THR A 301 10.47 -7.68 -23.36
N ASN A 302 10.35 -7.38 -22.07
CA ASN A 302 11.36 -7.70 -21.08
C ASN A 302 10.78 -7.74 -19.65
N ILE A 303 11.49 -8.43 -18.74
CA ILE A 303 11.20 -8.45 -17.30
C ILE A 303 12.51 -8.23 -16.55
N TYR A 304 12.55 -7.17 -15.74
CA TYR A 304 13.72 -6.81 -14.94
C TYR A 304 13.43 -7.09 -13.47
N SER A 305 14.21 -7.97 -12.84
CA SER A 305 14.18 -8.12 -11.37
C SER A 305 14.74 -6.86 -10.73
N LEU A 306 14.05 -6.33 -9.72
CA LEU A 306 14.54 -5.17 -8.96
C LEU A 306 15.60 -5.54 -7.93
N ASN A 307 15.84 -6.84 -7.70
CA ASN A 307 16.60 -7.34 -6.55
C ASN A 307 16.11 -6.72 -5.22
N PHE A 308 14.81 -6.43 -5.16
CA PHE A 308 14.11 -5.91 -4.00
C PHE A 308 12.96 -6.85 -3.70
N SER A 309 12.91 -7.31 -2.45
CA SER A 309 11.84 -8.17 -1.96
C SER A 309 11.29 -7.63 -0.66
N THR A 310 10.03 -7.97 -0.43
CA THR A 310 9.36 -7.80 0.85
C THR A 310 9.03 -9.18 1.41
N GLU A 311 8.44 -9.20 2.61
CA GLU A 311 7.83 -10.40 3.18
C GLU A 311 6.80 -11.04 2.23
N ASN A 312 6.20 -10.20 1.37
CA ASN A 312 5.20 -10.56 0.41
C ASN A 312 5.80 -10.87 -0.97
N GLY A 313 7.11 -11.03 -1.16
CA GLY A 313 7.66 -11.47 -2.46
C GLY A 313 8.51 -10.42 -3.19
N CYS A 314 8.92 -10.78 -4.40
CA CYS A 314 9.90 -10.05 -5.20
C CYS A 314 9.22 -9.12 -6.20
N TYR A 315 9.79 -7.92 -6.37
CA TYR A 315 9.30 -6.95 -7.33
C TYR A 315 10.05 -6.99 -8.65
N TYR A 316 9.30 -6.73 -9.73
CA TYR A 316 9.79 -6.72 -11.09
C TYR A 316 9.30 -5.47 -11.83
N ILE A 317 10.05 -5.08 -12.85
CA ILE A 317 9.57 -4.18 -13.91
C ILE A 317 9.26 -5.05 -15.12
N ILE A 318 8.00 -5.07 -15.53
CA ILE A 318 7.53 -5.76 -16.74
C ILE A 318 7.36 -4.71 -17.82
N GLU A 319 8.18 -4.78 -18.85
CA GLU A 319 8.13 -3.89 -20.01
C GLU A 319 7.13 -4.42 -21.04
N MET A 320 6.15 -3.59 -21.39
CA MET A 320 5.13 -3.90 -22.39
C MET A 320 5.12 -2.88 -23.53
N LYS A 321 4.91 -3.35 -24.75
CA LYS A 321 4.75 -2.54 -25.97
C LYS A 321 3.56 -3.02 -26.80
N LYS A 322 3.14 -2.23 -27.79
CA LYS A 322 2.11 -2.63 -28.77
C LYS A 322 2.58 -3.80 -29.63
#